data_AF-A0A0D7WSZ2-F1
#
_entry.id   AF-A0A0D7WSZ2-F1
#
_cell.length_a   1.000
_cell.length_b   1.000
_cell.length_c   1.000
_cell.angle_alpha   90.00
_cell.angle_beta   90.00
_cell.angle_gamma   90.00
#
_symmetry.space_group_name_H-M   'P 1'
#
loop_
_entity.id
_entity.type
_entity.pdbx_description
1 polymer ?
#
loop_
_entity_poly.entity_id
_entity_poly.type
_entity_poly.pdbx_seq_one_letter_code
_entity_poly.pdbx_strand_id
1 'polypeptide(L)'
;IMYWDRLPEFDEMEMAMYIDPAIKAGKKNDYSAVSIIGQHRKTKQMYVIDGEIYKLLPDDLFQVAIEKLKLYPVDKLGFEVNQAQSYMKQKFEEELWKAKIRTPVESVHSKGQKHERIISLEPEVKKGHILFNADNLRYNHQVKDYNRNCTYDDAPDSLYGVVQLIQSVKSLKFYDRSLLF
;
A
#
# COMPACT_ATOMS: atom_id res chain seq x y z
N ILE A 1 -13.04 -13.37 1.00
CA ILE A 1 -12.76 -12.24 0.07
C ILE A 1 -13.63 -12.41 -1.17
N MET A 2 -13.99 -11.31 -1.83
CA MET A 2 -14.71 -11.30 -3.12
C MET A 2 -13.76 -10.77 -4.19
N TYR A 3 -13.94 -11.19 -5.44
CA TYR A 3 -13.10 -10.77 -6.55
C TYR A 3 -13.85 -9.79 -7.46
N TRP A 4 -13.11 -8.92 -8.13
CA TRP A 4 -13.68 -8.13 -9.22
C TRP A 4 -13.59 -8.91 -10.52
N ASP A 5 -14.64 -8.86 -11.34
CA ASP A 5 -14.63 -9.43 -12.70
C ASP A 5 -14.18 -8.41 -13.75
N ARG A 6 -14.41 -7.12 -13.46
CA ARG A 6 -14.02 -5.99 -14.30
C ARG A 6 -13.50 -4.86 -13.42
N LEU A 7 -12.35 -4.34 -13.79
CA LEU A 7 -11.80 -3.13 -13.18
C LEU A 7 -12.37 -1.88 -13.88
N PRO A 8 -12.75 -0.82 -13.14
CA PRO A 8 -12.98 0.50 -13.72
C PRO A 8 -11.71 1.02 -14.41
N GLU A 9 -11.87 2.01 -15.28
CA GLU A 9 -10.72 2.69 -15.88
C GLU A 9 -9.91 3.44 -14.81
N PHE A 10 -8.60 3.55 -14.99
CA PHE A 10 -7.71 4.16 -13.97
C PHE A 10 -8.02 5.64 -13.73
N ASP A 11 -8.54 6.37 -14.70
CA ASP A 11 -8.92 7.79 -14.57
C ASP A 11 -10.16 8.00 -13.68
N GLU A 12 -11.05 7.00 -13.61
CA GLU A 12 -12.20 6.98 -12.70
C GLU A 12 -11.82 6.64 -11.25
N MET A 13 -10.56 6.28 -11.01
CA MET A 13 -10.06 5.86 -9.71
C MET A 13 -9.03 6.85 -9.14
N GLU A 14 -9.01 6.93 -7.81
CA GLU A 14 -7.84 7.39 -7.09
C GLU A 14 -6.96 6.16 -6.79
N MET A 15 -5.67 6.24 -7.09
CA MET A 15 -4.78 5.10 -7.04
C MET A 15 -3.75 5.26 -5.93
N ALA A 16 -3.60 4.25 -5.09
CA ALA A 16 -2.65 4.26 -3.99
C ALA A 16 -1.74 3.04 -4.03
N MET A 17 -0.45 3.25 -3.82
CA MET A 17 0.54 2.20 -3.61
C MET A 17 1.12 2.33 -2.20
N TYR A 18 1.23 1.21 -1.50
CA TYR A 18 1.82 1.14 -0.18
C TYR A 18 2.93 0.08 -0.17
N ILE A 19 4.06 0.45 0.42
CA ILE A 19 5.24 -0.39 0.55
C ILE A 19 5.50 -0.63 2.03
N ASP A 20 5.46 -1.89 2.44
CA ASP A 20 5.87 -2.36 3.76
C ASP A 20 7.21 -3.10 3.65
N PRO A 21 8.34 -2.41 3.92
CA PRO A 21 9.66 -3.00 3.75
C PRO A 21 10.09 -3.82 4.97
N ALA A 22 10.70 -4.97 4.70
CA ALA A 22 11.42 -5.73 5.71
C ALA A 22 12.87 -5.21 5.88
N ILE A 23 13.36 -5.17 7.13
CA ILE A 23 14.73 -4.70 7.45
C ILE A 23 15.76 -5.84 7.45
N LYS A 24 15.36 -7.03 7.92
CA LYS A 24 16.31 -8.11 8.20
C LYS A 24 16.69 -8.84 6.91
N ALA A 25 18.00 -8.85 6.61
CA ALA A 25 18.62 -9.66 5.56
C ALA A 25 19.01 -11.07 6.06
N GLY A 26 18.80 -12.12 5.26
CA GLY A 26 19.29 -13.50 5.51
C GLY A 26 18.25 -14.62 5.35
N LYS A 27 18.60 -15.86 5.73
CA LYS A 27 17.68 -17.03 5.64
C LYS A 27 16.38 -16.84 6.46
N LYS A 28 16.44 -16.01 7.51
CA LYS A 28 15.32 -15.52 8.33
C LYS A 28 14.80 -14.14 7.88
N ASN A 29 14.88 -13.80 6.59
CA ASN A 29 14.28 -12.58 6.05
C ASN A 29 12.80 -12.52 6.43
N ASP A 30 12.40 -11.39 7.00
CA ASP A 30 11.00 -11.01 7.10
C ASP A 30 10.49 -10.69 5.68
N TYR A 31 9.19 -10.83 5.45
CA TYR A 31 8.62 -10.56 4.13
C TYR A 31 8.35 -9.06 3.96
N SER A 32 8.58 -8.55 2.77
CA SER A 32 8.12 -7.22 2.37
C SER A 32 6.81 -7.36 1.59
N ALA A 33 5.96 -6.35 1.65
CA ALA A 33 4.70 -6.35 0.92
C ALA A 33 4.54 -5.07 0.09
N VAL A 34 4.04 -5.21 -1.13
CA VAL A 34 3.61 -4.08 -1.96
C VAL A 34 2.14 -4.30 -2.29
N SER A 35 1.32 -3.29 -1.97
CA SER A 35 -0.11 -3.30 -2.26
C SER A 35 -0.48 -2.08 -3.10
N ILE A 36 -1.21 -2.30 -4.19
CA ILE A 36 -1.79 -1.25 -5.03
C ILE A 36 -3.30 -1.42 -5.05
N ILE A 37 -4.01 -0.34 -4.70
CA ILE A 37 -5.46 -0.30 -4.78
C ILE A 37 -5.92 0.89 -5.62
N GLY A 38 -7.08 0.73 -6.25
CA GLY A 38 -7.87 1.82 -6.81
C GLY A 38 -9.14 2.01 -5.99
N GLN A 39 -9.46 3.25 -5.62
CA GLN A 39 -10.77 3.62 -5.10
C GLN A 39 -11.55 4.33 -6.19
N HIS A 40 -12.70 3.78 -6.57
CA HIS A 40 -13.57 4.44 -7.53
C HIS A 40 -14.10 5.76 -6.96
N ARG A 41 -13.90 6.86 -7.70
CA ARG A 41 -14.12 8.22 -7.17
C ARG A 41 -15.57 8.47 -6.76
N LYS A 42 -16.54 7.90 -7.48
CA LYS A 42 -17.98 8.10 -7.25
C LYS A 42 -18.57 7.15 -6.20
N THR A 43 -18.30 5.85 -6.33
CA THR A 43 -18.93 4.82 -5.48
C THR A 43 -18.14 4.50 -4.22
N LYS A 44 -16.87 4.95 -4.15
CA LYS A 44 -15.92 4.65 -3.07
C LYS A 44 -15.52 3.18 -2.90
N GLN A 45 -16.08 2.31 -3.75
CA GLN A 45 -15.66 0.92 -3.93
C GLN A 45 -14.15 0.84 -4.14
N MET A 46 -13.49 -0.06 -3.40
CA MET A 46 -12.05 -0.30 -3.49
C MET A 46 -11.76 -1.60 -4.24
N TYR A 47 -10.69 -1.56 -5.03
CA TYR A 47 -10.21 -2.67 -5.84
C TYR A 47 -8.73 -2.89 -5.54
N VAL A 48 -8.36 -4.08 -5.06
CA VAL A 48 -6.95 -4.50 -5.01
C VAL A 48 -6.55 -4.87 -6.41
N ILE A 49 -5.68 -4.04 -7.01
CA ILE A 49 -5.23 -4.17 -8.40
C ILE A 49 -4.04 -5.12 -8.45
N ASP A 50 -3.08 -4.90 -7.55
CA ASP A 50 -1.85 -5.67 -7.45
C ASP A 50 -1.47 -5.79 -5.97
N GLY A 51 -1.08 -6.99 -5.54
CA GLY A 51 -0.80 -7.29 -4.15
C GLY A 51 0.19 -8.43 -4.12
N GLU A 52 1.41 -8.13 -3.70
CA GLU A 52 2.51 -9.07 -3.77
C GLU A 52 3.36 -9.07 -2.50
N ILE A 53 3.88 -10.26 -2.18
CA ILE A 53 4.69 -10.53 -0.99
C ILE A 53 6.06 -11.04 -1.43
N TYR A 54 7.09 -10.33 -0.98
CA TYR A 54 8.45 -10.46 -1.44
C TYR A 54 9.39 -10.91 -0.33
N LYS A 55 10.38 -11.71 -0.70
CA LYS A 55 11.54 -12.02 0.16
C LYS A 55 12.78 -11.44 -0.51
N LEU A 56 12.86 -10.12 -0.53
CA LEU A 56 13.85 -9.34 -1.28
C LEU A 56 14.73 -8.51 -0.34
N LEU A 57 15.89 -8.10 -0.85
CA LEU A 57 16.67 -7.03 -0.24
C LEU A 57 15.98 -5.68 -0.49
N PRO A 58 16.24 -4.65 0.33
CA PRO A 58 15.68 -3.32 0.15
C PRO A 58 15.83 -2.74 -1.26
N ASP A 59 17.02 -2.83 -1.85
CA ASP A 59 17.28 -2.24 -3.17
C ASP A 59 16.49 -2.95 -4.29
N ASP A 60 16.31 -4.28 -4.19
CA ASP A 60 15.48 -5.05 -5.12
C ASP A 60 13.99 -4.67 -4.97
N LEU A 61 13.52 -4.46 -3.73
CA LEU A 61 12.15 -4.02 -3.45
C LEU A 61 11.88 -2.64 -4.07
N PHE A 62 12.85 -1.73 -4.02
CA PHE A 62 12.73 -0.41 -4.64
C PHE A 62 12.56 -0.52 -6.14
N GLN A 63 13.34 -1.39 -6.81
CA GLN A 63 13.22 -1.60 -8.24
C GLN A 63 11.84 -2.16 -8.61
N VAL A 64 11.33 -3.13 -7.85
CA VAL A 64 9.98 -3.68 -8.05
C VAL A 64 8.92 -2.58 -7.93
N ALA A 65 9.00 -1.74 -6.89
CA ALA A 65 8.07 -0.64 -6.71
C ALA A 65 8.15 0.38 -7.86
N ILE A 66 9.35 0.72 -8.31
CA ILE A 66 9.57 1.62 -9.45
C ILE A 66 8.97 1.07 -10.74
N GLU A 67 9.16 -0.23 -11.04
CA GLU A 67 8.56 -0.85 -12.22
C GLU A 67 7.03 -0.82 -12.15
N LYS A 68 6.44 -1.09 -10.98
CA LYS A 68 4.99 -0.98 -10.79
C LYS A 68 4.50 0.47 -10.95
N LEU A 69 5.24 1.47 -10.49
CA LEU A 69 4.90 2.89 -10.65
C LEU A 69 4.97 3.37 -12.11
N LYS A 70 5.70 2.67 -12.99
CA LYS A 70 5.67 2.95 -14.44
C LYS A 70 4.43 2.37 -15.12
N LEU A 71 3.85 1.31 -14.55
CA LEU A 71 2.69 0.61 -15.10
C LEU A 71 1.37 1.19 -14.60
N TYR A 72 1.33 1.60 -13.33
CA TYR A 72 0.11 2.07 -12.66
C TYR A 72 0.19 3.57 -12.35
N PRO A 73 -0.82 4.37 -12.72
CA PRO A 73 -0.85 5.80 -12.47
C PRO A 73 -1.17 6.11 -10.99
N VAL A 74 -0.21 5.88 -10.10
CA VAL A 74 -0.37 6.03 -8.65
C VAL A 74 -0.42 7.50 -8.24
N ASP A 75 -1.51 7.91 -7.58
CA ASP A 75 -1.72 9.25 -7.03
C ASP A 75 -1.07 9.43 -5.65
N LYS A 76 -1.09 8.37 -4.84
CA LYS A 76 -0.60 8.35 -3.45
C LYS A 76 0.40 7.22 -3.25
N LEU A 77 1.62 7.55 -2.84
CA LEU A 77 2.66 6.58 -2.56
C LEU A 77 3.01 6.62 -1.07
N GLY A 78 2.73 5.54 -0.36
CA GLY A 78 3.03 5.39 1.06
C GLY A 78 4.18 4.41 1.28
N PHE A 79 5.03 4.74 2.24
CA PHE A 79 6.12 3.88 2.67
C PHE A 79 6.04 3.74 4.19
N GLU A 80 5.93 2.51 4.68
CA GLU A 80 5.89 2.26 6.12
C GLU A 80 7.24 2.59 6.73
N VAL A 81 7.23 3.45 7.75
CA VAL A 81 8.43 3.89 8.45
C VAL A 81 8.33 3.56 9.92
N ASN A 82 9.08 2.54 10.32
CA ASN A 82 9.44 2.29 11.71
C ASN A 82 10.63 3.18 12.12
N GLN A 83 10.91 3.34 13.42
CA GLN A 83 11.98 4.23 13.93
C GLN A 83 13.36 4.00 13.26
N ALA A 84 13.65 2.80 12.77
CA ALA A 84 14.90 2.45 12.08
C ALA A 84 14.86 2.55 10.54
N GLN A 85 13.69 2.83 9.92
CA GLN A 85 13.47 2.76 8.46
C GLN A 85 13.47 4.11 7.76
N SER A 86 13.68 5.22 8.48
CA SER A 86 13.72 6.57 7.90
C SER A 86 14.78 6.69 6.78
N TYR A 87 15.92 6.04 6.95
CA TYR A 87 16.98 5.99 5.93
C TYR A 87 16.58 5.22 4.67
N MET A 88 15.78 4.16 4.79
CA MET A 88 15.31 3.38 3.64
C MET A 88 14.36 4.20 2.76
N LYS A 89 13.46 4.97 3.39
CA LYS A 89 12.59 5.90 2.67
C LYS A 89 13.40 6.93 1.88
N GLN A 90 14.42 7.55 2.50
CA GLN A 90 15.25 8.54 1.83
C GLN A 90 15.94 7.95 0.59
N LYS A 91 16.53 6.76 0.71
CA LYS A 91 17.11 6.06 -0.44
C LYS A 91 16.09 5.77 -1.53
N PHE A 92 14.89 5.33 -1.15
CA PHE A 92 13.83 5.08 -2.11
C PHE A 92 13.42 6.37 -2.86
N GLU A 93 13.32 7.51 -2.17
CA GLU A 93 13.08 8.82 -2.79
C GLU A 93 14.18 9.23 -3.78
N GLU A 94 15.44 8.94 -3.46
CA GLU A 94 16.57 9.15 -4.37
C GLU A 94 16.47 8.29 -5.64
N GLU A 95 16.09 7.01 -5.52
CA GLU A 95 15.87 6.12 -6.66
C GLU A 95 14.67 6.55 -7.52
N LEU A 96 13.57 6.98 -6.91
CA LEU A 96 12.42 7.56 -7.63
C LEU A 96 12.84 8.78 -8.45
N TRP A 97 13.67 9.66 -7.87
CA TRP A 97 14.18 10.84 -8.56
C TRP A 97 15.03 10.47 -9.79
N LYS A 98 15.92 9.47 -9.65
CA LYS A 98 16.72 8.93 -10.77
C LYS A 98 15.83 8.34 -11.86
N ALA A 99 14.73 7.68 -11.48
CA ALA A 99 13.73 7.13 -12.39
C ALA A 99 12.79 8.19 -13.00
N LYS A 100 12.96 9.48 -12.67
CA LYS A 100 12.09 10.60 -13.08
C LYS A 100 10.64 10.48 -12.59
N ILE A 101 10.41 9.69 -11.53
CA ILE A 101 9.12 9.59 -10.86
C ILE A 101 9.04 10.69 -9.80
N ARG A 102 7.99 11.49 -9.84
CA ARG A 102 7.83 12.69 -8.99
C ARG A 102 6.73 12.56 -7.95
N THR A 103 6.15 11.37 -7.80
CA THR A 103 5.15 11.08 -6.78
C THR A 103 5.79 11.22 -5.40
N PRO A 104 5.28 12.09 -4.52
CA PRO A 104 5.82 12.26 -3.17
C PRO A 104 5.57 10.99 -2.35
N VAL A 105 6.56 10.61 -1.53
CA VAL A 105 6.47 9.43 -0.67
C VAL A 105 5.99 9.86 0.72
N GLU A 106 4.78 9.47 1.08
CA GLU A 106 4.20 9.69 2.40
C GLU A 106 4.76 8.67 3.40
N SER A 107 5.32 9.15 4.51
CA SER A 107 5.69 8.29 5.64
C SER A 107 4.44 7.81 6.32
N VAL A 108 4.19 6.50 6.30
CA VAL A 108 3.11 5.89 7.05
C VAL A 108 3.67 5.33 8.35
N HIS A 109 2.93 5.56 9.43
CA HIS A 109 3.27 5.08 10.76
C HIS A 109 2.08 4.31 11.32
N SER A 110 2.23 2.99 11.43
CA SER A 110 1.24 2.16 12.11
C SER A 110 1.07 2.54 13.58
N LYS A 111 -0.14 2.92 13.98
CA LYS A 111 -0.52 3.19 15.38
C LYS A 111 -1.49 2.13 15.90
N GLY A 112 -1.31 1.70 17.14
CA GLY A 112 -2.17 0.68 17.76
C GLY A 112 -1.74 -0.76 17.46
N GLN A 113 -2.51 -1.74 17.95
CA GLN A 113 -2.16 -3.15 17.80
C GLN A 113 -2.44 -3.65 16.39
N LYS A 114 -1.47 -4.34 15.78
CA LYS A 114 -1.55 -4.87 14.41
C LYS A 114 -2.81 -5.68 14.14
N HIS A 115 -3.14 -6.58 15.06
CA HIS A 115 -4.33 -7.43 14.94
C HIS A 115 -5.63 -6.62 14.85
N GLU A 116 -5.80 -5.61 15.72
CA GLU A 116 -7.00 -4.77 15.75
C GLU A 116 -7.17 -3.96 14.46
N ARG A 117 -6.05 -3.43 13.92
CA ARG A 117 -6.04 -2.73 12.64
C ARG A 117 -6.50 -3.63 11.49
N ILE A 118 -5.92 -4.82 11.38
CA ILE A 118 -6.26 -5.76 10.31
C ILE A 118 -7.73 -6.19 10.41
N ILE A 119 -8.21 -6.55 11.60
CA ILE A 119 -9.60 -6.97 11.80
C ILE A 119 -10.59 -5.84 11.51
N SER A 120 -10.19 -4.57 11.64
CA SER A 120 -11.05 -3.44 11.26
C SER A 120 -11.46 -3.43 9.78
N LEU A 121 -10.70 -4.10 8.90
CA LEU A 121 -11.04 -4.25 7.48
C LEU A 121 -12.03 -5.39 7.21
N GLU A 122 -12.21 -6.33 8.13
CA GLU A 122 -13.02 -7.53 7.93
C GLU A 122 -14.45 -7.22 7.46
N PRO A 123 -15.18 -6.21 8.02
CA PRO A 123 -16.52 -5.86 7.54
C PRO A 123 -16.54 -5.41 6.07
N GLU A 124 -15.56 -4.60 5.67
CA GLU A 124 -15.46 -4.04 4.31
C GLU A 124 -15.13 -5.13 3.29
N VAL A 125 -14.26 -6.07 3.66
CA VAL A 125 -13.93 -7.25 2.86
C VAL A 125 -15.13 -8.19 2.73
N LYS A 126 -15.86 -8.44 3.84
CA LYS A 126 -17.02 -9.35 3.83
C LYS A 126 -18.22 -8.79 3.08
N LYS A 127 -18.44 -7.47 3.12
CA LYS A 127 -19.50 -6.79 2.38
C LYS A 127 -19.17 -6.58 0.90
N GLY A 128 -17.94 -6.92 0.48
CA GLY A 128 -17.50 -6.73 -0.90
C GLY A 128 -17.19 -5.27 -1.25
N HIS A 129 -16.95 -4.40 -0.26
CA HIS A 129 -16.50 -3.03 -0.50
C HIS A 129 -15.00 -2.96 -0.87
N ILE A 130 -14.24 -4.02 -0.54
CA ILE A 130 -12.91 -4.29 -1.08
C ILE A 130 -12.99 -5.54 -1.95
N LEU A 131 -12.75 -5.38 -3.24
CA LEU A 131 -12.70 -6.48 -4.21
C LEU A 131 -11.24 -6.79 -4.56
N PHE A 132 -10.92 -8.06 -4.77
CA PHE A 132 -9.55 -8.53 -4.96
C PHE A 132 -9.30 -8.98 -6.40
N ASN A 133 -8.06 -8.79 -6.87
CA ASN A 133 -7.58 -9.43 -8.10
C ASN A 133 -7.39 -10.92 -7.83
N ALA A 134 -8.04 -11.80 -8.61
CA ALA A 134 -7.93 -13.25 -8.45
C ALA A 134 -6.50 -13.76 -8.67
N ASP A 135 -5.70 -13.08 -9.49
CA ASP A 135 -4.33 -13.48 -9.83
C ASP A 135 -3.35 -13.31 -8.67
N ASN A 136 -3.69 -12.52 -7.65
CA ASN A 136 -2.86 -12.26 -6.48
C ASN A 136 -2.91 -13.43 -5.46
N LEU A 137 -2.74 -14.67 -5.92
CA LEU A 137 -3.01 -15.90 -5.17
C LEU A 137 -2.41 -15.92 -3.75
N ARG A 138 -1.10 -15.64 -3.63
CA ARG A 138 -0.39 -15.68 -2.34
C ARG A 138 -0.89 -14.60 -1.38
N TYR A 139 -1.11 -13.40 -1.88
CA TYR A 139 -1.62 -12.27 -1.11
C TYR A 139 -3.05 -12.56 -0.62
N ASN A 140 -3.90 -13.01 -1.53
CA ASN A 140 -5.28 -13.39 -1.27
C ASN A 140 -5.39 -14.49 -0.21
N HIS A 141 -4.53 -15.51 -0.27
CA HIS A 141 -4.48 -16.59 0.73
C HIS A 141 -4.12 -16.03 2.12
N GLN A 142 -3.09 -15.18 2.23
CA GLN A 142 -2.73 -14.58 3.51
C GLN A 142 -3.86 -13.71 4.09
N VAL A 143 -4.55 -12.92 3.26
CA VAL A 143 -5.69 -12.10 3.71
C VAL A 143 -6.86 -12.97 4.14
N LYS A 144 -7.16 -14.04 3.39
CA LYS A 144 -8.29 -14.94 3.66
C LYS A 144 -8.08 -15.77 4.92
N ASP A 145 -6.87 -16.26 5.16
CA ASP A 145 -6.56 -17.18 6.26
C ASP A 145 -6.07 -16.45 7.52
N TYR A 146 -6.05 -15.11 7.49
CA TYR A 146 -5.60 -14.29 8.59
C TYR A 146 -6.36 -14.59 9.89
N ASN A 147 -5.60 -14.80 10.96
CA ASN A 147 -6.10 -14.91 12.33
C ASN A 147 -5.01 -14.47 13.29
N ARG A 148 -5.35 -14.26 14.57
CA ARG A 148 -4.41 -13.74 15.59
C ARG A 148 -3.13 -14.57 15.75
N ASN A 149 -3.19 -15.86 15.43
CA ASN A 149 -2.09 -16.81 15.63
C ASN A 149 -1.40 -17.21 14.31
N CYS A 150 -1.72 -16.53 13.20
CA CYS A 150 -1.12 -16.85 11.91
C CYS A 150 0.36 -16.43 11.87
N THR A 151 1.15 -17.14 11.06
CA THR A 151 2.58 -16.86 10.85
C THR A 151 2.83 -15.78 9.82
N TYR A 152 1.87 -15.54 8.92
CA TYR A 152 1.99 -14.61 7.81
C TYR A 152 0.91 -13.55 7.92
N ASP A 153 1.31 -12.32 8.24
CA ASP A 153 0.41 -11.20 8.42
C ASP A 153 0.80 -9.98 7.57
N ASP A 154 1.77 -10.14 6.66
CA ASP A 154 2.33 -9.08 5.82
C ASP A 154 1.29 -8.56 4.80
N ALA A 155 0.60 -9.47 4.09
CA ALA A 155 -0.44 -9.07 3.13
C ALA A 155 -1.61 -8.31 3.78
N PRO A 156 -2.26 -8.81 4.85
CA PRO A 156 -3.35 -8.09 5.48
C PRO A 156 -2.92 -6.78 6.17
N ASP A 157 -1.69 -6.69 6.70
CA ASP A 157 -1.17 -5.41 7.24
C ASP A 157 -0.90 -4.40 6.12
N SER A 158 -0.34 -4.86 5.00
CA SER A 158 -0.13 -4.04 3.82
C SER A 158 -1.45 -3.55 3.20
N LEU A 159 -2.47 -4.42 3.17
CA LEU A 159 -3.83 -4.04 2.77
C LEU A 159 -4.39 -2.93 3.66
N TYR A 160 -4.19 -3.04 4.97
CA TYR A 160 -4.60 -1.99 5.90
C TYR A 160 -3.85 -0.68 5.61
N GLY A 161 -2.53 -0.73 5.46
CA GLY A 161 -1.70 0.44 5.16
C GLY A 161 -2.16 1.18 3.91
N VAL A 162 -2.41 0.47 2.82
CA VAL A 162 -2.87 1.08 1.56
C VAL A 162 -4.30 1.64 1.66
N VAL A 163 -5.20 0.98 2.40
CA VAL A 163 -6.56 1.49 2.64
C VAL A 163 -6.53 2.76 3.47
N GLN A 164 -5.68 2.83 4.51
CA GLN A 164 -5.51 4.07 5.28
C GLN A 164 -4.91 5.19 4.44
N LEU A 165 -3.92 4.88 3.59
CA LEU A 165 -3.31 5.84 2.68
C LEU A 165 -4.33 6.43 1.70
N ILE A 166 -5.18 5.60 1.09
CA ILE A 166 -6.17 6.12 0.14
C ILE A 166 -7.27 6.92 0.83
N GLN A 167 -7.69 6.50 2.03
CA GLN A 167 -8.72 7.19 2.81
C GLN A 167 -8.21 8.43 3.54
N SER A 168 -6.89 8.60 3.67
CA SER A 168 -6.31 9.79 4.27
C SER A 168 -6.76 11.01 3.47
N VAL A 169 -7.48 11.92 4.13
CA VAL A 169 -7.82 13.20 3.54
C VAL A 169 -6.49 13.96 3.46
N LYS A 170 -6.07 14.37 2.25
CA LYS A 170 -5.09 15.46 2.14
C LYS A 170 -5.70 16.61 2.92
N SER A 171 -5.21 16.89 4.13
CA SER A 171 -5.49 18.19 4.71
C SER A 171 -4.93 19.17 3.70
N LEU A 172 -5.81 19.82 2.95
CA LEU A 172 -5.47 21.01 2.21
C LEU A 172 -4.90 21.94 3.27
N LYS A 173 -3.57 21.99 3.39
CA LYS A 173 -2.92 23.16 3.94
C LYS A 173 -3.32 24.27 2.99
N PHE A 174 -4.42 24.95 3.31
CA PHE A 174 -4.76 26.25 2.79
C PHE A 174 -3.60 27.16 3.18
N TYR A 175 -2.55 27.18 2.35
CA TYR A 175 -1.68 28.33 2.25
C TYR A 175 -2.39 29.27 1.28
N ASP A 176 -3.43 29.92 1.78
CA ASP A 176 -3.88 31.15 1.17
C ASP A 176 -2.80 32.21 1.45
N ARG A 177 -1.85 32.34 0.52
CA ARG A 177 -0.77 33.32 0.58
C ARG A 177 -1.23 34.73 0.16
N SER A 178 -2.53 34.95 -0.12
CA SER A 178 -3.04 36.28 -0.44
C SER A 178 -3.39 37.14 0.78
N LEU A 179 -3.19 36.65 2.01
CA LEU A 179 -3.38 37.43 3.25
C LEU A 179 -2.08 38.09 3.78
N LEU A 180 -1.00 38.06 3.00
CA LEU A 180 0.31 38.62 3.39
C LEU A 180 0.81 39.74 2.46
N PHE A 181 -0.09 40.38 1.71
CA PHE A 181 0.18 41.65 1.04
C PHE A 181 -0.70 42.74 1.65
#